data_AF-A0A952TPZ8-F1
#
_entry.id   AF-A0A952TPZ8-F1
#
_cell.length_a   1.000
_cell.length_b   1.000
_cell.length_c   1.000
_cell.angle_alpha   90.00
_cell.angle_beta   90.00
_cell.angle_gamma   90.00
#
_symmetry.space_group_name_H-M   'P 1'
#
loop_
_entity.id
_entity.type
_entity.pdbx_description
1 polymer ?
#
loop_
_entity_poly.entity_id
_entity_poly.type
_entity_poly.pdbx_seq_one_letter_code
_entity_poly.pdbx_strand_id
1 'polypeptide(L)'
;MKSVLLVLLILSATVAEARRGFEGVCRHFENRDSNRSCFMEYDGQERAFCQVCTENKSCFMAFDGKTRAFCEAYKENKSCFMAFDGEDRGWCEVLKEDKSCFMALDGKARQACERGFIPREHRFWLR
;
A
#
# COMPACT_ATOMS: atom_id res chain seq x y z
N MET A 1 8.42 18.65 -30.04
CA MET A 1 8.75 17.26 -29.62
C MET A 1 9.42 17.14 -28.25
N LYS A 2 10.13 18.16 -27.72
CA LYS A 2 10.78 18.09 -26.39
C LYS A 2 9.80 18.18 -25.20
N SER A 3 8.66 18.86 -25.33
CA SER A 3 7.71 19.06 -24.22
C SER A 3 6.91 17.81 -23.83
N VAL A 4 6.64 16.90 -24.77
CA VAL A 4 5.87 15.67 -24.49
C VAL A 4 6.70 14.68 -23.67
N LEU A 5 8.00 14.60 -23.94
CA LEU A 5 8.94 13.76 -23.18
C LEU A 5 9.05 14.22 -21.72
N LEU A 6 9.04 15.54 -21.49
CA LEU A 6 9.13 16.11 -20.14
C LEU A 6 7.88 15.81 -19.30
N VAL A 7 6.69 15.90 -19.91
CA VAL A 7 5.42 15.59 -19.24
C VAL A 7 5.31 14.10 -18.92
N LEU A 8 5.75 13.21 -19.82
CA LEU A 8 5.83 11.76 -19.57
C LEU A 8 6.81 11.41 -18.44
N LEU A 9 7.95 12.09 -18.35
CA LEU A 9 8.93 11.87 -17.28
C LEU A 9 8.41 12.34 -15.92
N ILE A 10 7.70 13.47 -15.86
CA ILE A 10 7.13 13.99 -14.61
C ILE A 10 5.97 13.11 -14.12
N LEU A 11 5.11 12.62 -15.03
CA LEU A 11 4.03 11.66 -14.70
C LEU A 11 4.56 10.31 -14.18
N SER A 12 5.77 9.91 -14.60
CA SER A 12 6.37 8.65 -14.16
C SER A 12 7.02 8.73 -12.76
N ALA A 13 7.35 9.94 -12.30
CA ALA A 13 8.03 10.13 -11.02
C ALA A 13 7.07 10.03 -9.82
N THR A 14 5.84 10.53 -9.94
CA THR A 14 4.86 10.53 -8.83
C THR A 14 4.29 9.14 -8.53
N VAL A 15 4.17 8.27 -9.55
CA VAL A 15 3.67 6.89 -9.39
C VAL A 15 4.71 5.95 -8.75
N ALA A 16 5.98 6.33 -8.75
CA ALA A 16 7.10 5.48 -8.29
C ALA A 16 7.39 5.57 -6.79
N GLU A 17 6.78 6.51 -6.06
CA GLU A 17 7.12 6.80 -4.66
C GLU A 17 6.21 6.11 -3.63
N ALA A 18 5.08 5.53 -4.07
CA ALA A 18 4.10 4.85 -3.21
C ALA A 18 4.29 3.32 -3.10
N ARG A 19 5.50 2.79 -3.36
CA ARG A 19 5.75 1.33 -3.52
C ARG A 19 6.81 0.66 -2.60
N ARG A 20 7.73 1.39 -1.96
CA ARG A 20 9.06 0.86 -1.54
C ARG A 20 9.15 0.03 -0.23
N GLY A 21 8.04 -0.35 0.39
CA GLY A 21 7.93 -0.57 1.84
C GLY A 21 7.01 -1.73 2.14
N PHE A 22 5.93 -1.87 1.37
CA PHE A 22 5.51 -3.23 1.03
C PHE A 22 6.62 -3.97 0.28
N GLU A 23 7.34 -3.32 -0.64
CA GLU A 23 8.56 -3.90 -1.24
C GLU A 23 9.67 -4.15 -0.19
N GLY A 24 9.76 -3.32 0.85
CA GLY A 24 10.65 -3.57 1.99
C GLY A 24 10.31 -4.87 2.74
N VAL A 25 9.01 -5.10 2.98
CA VAL A 25 8.52 -6.34 3.56
C VAL A 25 8.76 -7.52 2.62
N CYS A 26 8.49 -7.38 1.32
CA CYS A 26 8.74 -8.47 0.37
C CYS A 26 10.22 -8.84 0.24
N ARG A 27 11.13 -7.87 0.28
CA ARG A 27 12.57 -8.13 0.30
C ARG A 27 13.01 -9.01 1.47
N HIS A 28 12.30 -8.99 2.60
CA HIS A 28 12.57 -9.91 3.71
C HIS A 28 12.39 -11.38 3.30
N PHE A 29 11.45 -11.65 2.39
CA PHE A 29 11.10 -12.99 1.93
C PHE A 29 11.77 -13.39 0.61
N GLU A 30 12.32 -12.44 -0.15
CA GLU A 30 12.96 -12.69 -1.46
C GLU A 30 14.31 -13.44 -1.38
N ASN A 31 15.02 -13.38 -0.25
CA ASN A 31 16.30 -14.10 -0.05
C ASN A 31 16.12 -15.60 0.25
N ARG A 32 14.95 -16.17 -0.04
CA ARG A 32 14.63 -17.54 0.33
C ARG A 32 15.03 -18.54 -0.76
N ASP A 33 15.48 -19.71 -0.31
CA ASP A 33 15.61 -20.88 -1.14
C ASP A 33 14.21 -21.30 -1.65
N SER A 34 14.01 -21.27 -2.98
CA SER A 34 12.72 -21.46 -3.67
C SER A 34 12.06 -22.82 -3.39
N ASN A 35 12.74 -23.73 -2.68
CA ASN A 35 12.28 -25.09 -2.46
C ASN A 35 11.39 -25.27 -1.22
N ARG A 36 11.19 -24.22 -0.40
CA ARG A 36 10.34 -24.28 0.81
C ARG A 36 9.13 -23.36 0.70
N SER A 37 7.94 -23.91 0.95
CA SER A 37 6.69 -23.14 0.93
C SER A 37 6.55 -22.23 2.15
N CYS A 38 5.91 -21.07 1.98
CA CYS A 38 5.62 -20.12 3.06
C CYS A 38 4.80 -20.74 4.18
N PHE A 39 3.93 -21.70 3.83
CA PHE A 39 3.06 -22.38 4.78
C PHE A 39 3.83 -23.17 5.85
N MET A 40 4.94 -23.81 5.48
CA MET A 40 5.68 -24.71 6.35
C MET A 40 6.66 -23.99 7.30
N GLU A 41 7.01 -22.75 7.02
CA GLU A 41 8.11 -22.06 7.71
C GLU A 41 7.71 -20.74 8.38
N TYR A 42 6.58 -20.15 8.00
CA TYR A 42 6.00 -19.02 8.71
C TYR A 42 4.60 -19.35 9.24
N ASP A 43 4.16 -18.60 10.23
CA ASP A 43 2.80 -18.61 10.74
C ASP A 43 2.17 -17.20 10.74
N GLY A 44 0.89 -17.13 11.08
CA GLY A 44 0.16 -15.88 11.24
C GLY A 44 0.31 -14.90 10.06
N GLN A 45 0.65 -13.65 10.40
CA GLN A 45 0.82 -12.58 9.41
C GLN A 45 2.11 -12.73 8.58
N GLU A 46 3.19 -13.28 9.14
CA GLU A 46 4.43 -13.51 8.39
C GLU A 46 4.20 -14.49 7.24
N ARG A 47 3.39 -15.53 7.46
CA ARG A 47 2.95 -16.43 6.39
C ARG A 47 2.20 -15.68 5.30
N ALA A 48 1.26 -14.82 5.67
CA ALA A 48 0.48 -14.06 4.70
C ALA A 48 1.37 -13.14 3.85
N PHE A 49 2.30 -12.40 4.47
CA PHE A 49 3.26 -11.58 3.74
C PHE A 49 4.15 -12.40 2.81
N CYS A 50 4.70 -13.53 3.30
CA CYS A 50 5.48 -14.43 2.46
C CYS A 50 4.65 -14.90 1.25
N GLN A 51 3.41 -15.35 1.46
CA GLN A 51 2.56 -15.86 0.38
C GLN A 51 2.26 -14.81 -0.70
N VAL A 52 2.01 -13.55 -0.32
CA VAL A 52 1.79 -12.48 -1.30
C VAL A 52 3.09 -12.08 -1.99
N CYS A 53 4.21 -12.05 -1.28
CA CYS A 53 5.49 -11.57 -1.80
C CYS A 53 6.22 -12.58 -2.69
N THR A 54 6.12 -13.89 -2.41
CA THR A 54 6.92 -14.92 -3.10
C THR A 54 6.09 -15.97 -3.82
N GLU A 55 4.89 -16.30 -3.32
CA GLU A 55 4.00 -17.31 -3.92
C GLU A 55 2.93 -16.71 -4.85
N ASN A 56 2.97 -15.39 -5.10
CA ASN A 56 1.99 -14.66 -5.91
C ASN A 56 0.53 -14.88 -5.48
N LYS A 57 0.28 -15.17 -4.19
CA LYS A 57 -1.10 -15.18 -3.69
C LYS A 57 -1.69 -13.77 -3.74
N SER A 58 -2.98 -13.69 -4.06
CA SER A 58 -3.72 -12.44 -3.92
C SER A 58 -3.86 -12.05 -2.45
N CYS A 59 -3.92 -10.75 -2.20
CA CYS A 59 -4.19 -10.17 -0.90
C CYS A 59 -5.48 -10.73 -0.28
N PHE A 60 -6.50 -10.98 -1.11
CA PHE A 60 -7.75 -11.58 -0.68
C PHE A 60 -7.59 -12.98 -0.08
N MET A 61 -6.66 -13.78 -0.60
CA MET A 61 -6.43 -15.15 -0.14
C MET A 61 -5.42 -15.26 1.01
N ALA A 62 -4.65 -14.20 1.25
CA ALA A 62 -3.57 -14.20 2.24
C ALA A 62 -3.93 -13.44 3.53
N PHE A 63 -4.73 -12.38 3.42
CA PHE A 63 -5.05 -11.49 4.54
C PHE A 63 -6.55 -11.37 4.78
N ASP A 64 -6.89 -11.04 6.02
CA ASP A 64 -8.25 -10.73 6.47
C ASP A 64 -8.38 -9.30 7.01
N GLY A 65 -9.63 -8.85 7.15
CA GLY A 65 -9.98 -7.60 7.80
C GLY A 65 -9.27 -6.37 7.22
N LYS A 66 -8.77 -5.49 8.10
CA LYS A 66 -8.09 -4.26 7.69
C LYS A 66 -6.80 -4.54 6.92
N THR A 67 -6.02 -5.55 7.32
CA THR A 67 -4.76 -5.90 6.66
C THR A 67 -4.99 -6.28 5.20
N ARG A 68 -6.10 -6.97 4.89
CA ARG A 68 -6.53 -7.23 3.52
C ARG A 68 -6.76 -5.95 2.74
N ALA A 69 -7.55 -5.02 3.28
CA ALA A 69 -7.85 -3.75 2.64
C ALA A 69 -6.57 -2.95 2.31
N PHE A 70 -5.62 -2.91 3.24
CA PHE A 70 -4.32 -2.29 3.01
C PHE A 70 -3.53 -2.98 1.88
N CYS A 71 -3.42 -4.30 1.91
CA CYS A 71 -2.74 -5.05 0.85
C CYS A 71 -3.40 -4.79 -0.52
N GLU A 72 -4.72 -4.86 -0.60
CA GLU A 72 -5.45 -4.64 -1.84
C GLU A 72 -5.29 -3.21 -2.37
N ALA A 73 -5.35 -2.19 -1.49
CA ALA A 73 -5.20 -0.81 -1.90
C ALA A 73 -3.77 -0.47 -2.37
N TYR A 74 -2.75 -0.86 -1.60
CA TYR A 74 -1.37 -0.43 -1.81
C TYR A 74 -0.53 -1.40 -2.66
N LYS A 75 -0.76 -2.72 -2.57
CA LYS A 75 -0.03 -3.72 -3.38
C LYS A 75 -0.75 -4.06 -4.66
N GLU A 76 -2.05 -4.37 -4.59
CA GLU A 76 -2.84 -4.70 -5.79
C GLU A 76 -3.40 -3.46 -6.51
N ASN A 77 -3.11 -2.27 -5.99
CA ASN A 77 -3.52 -1.00 -6.57
C ASN A 77 -5.05 -0.83 -6.70
N LYS A 78 -5.87 -1.52 -5.90
CA LYS A 78 -7.33 -1.27 -5.86
C LYS A 78 -7.61 0.18 -5.44
N SER A 79 -8.69 0.77 -5.96
CA SER A 79 -9.08 2.13 -5.56
C SER A 79 -9.39 2.18 -4.07
N CYS A 80 -9.11 3.31 -3.44
CA CYS A 80 -9.33 3.50 -2.01
C CYS A 80 -10.81 3.34 -1.64
N PHE A 81 -11.70 3.75 -2.55
CA PHE A 81 -13.14 3.55 -2.43
C PHE A 81 -13.55 2.07 -2.36
N MET A 82 -12.86 1.19 -3.07
CA MET A 82 -13.18 -0.25 -3.09
C MET A 82 -12.53 -1.02 -1.95
N ALA A 83 -11.39 -0.52 -1.43
CA ALA A 83 -10.62 -1.21 -0.42
C ALA A 83 -11.04 -0.84 1.02
N PHE A 84 -11.44 0.41 1.25
CA PHE A 84 -11.66 0.95 2.60
C PHE A 84 -13.00 1.65 2.77
N ASP A 85 -13.42 1.71 4.03
CA ASP A 85 -14.51 2.54 4.52
C ASP A 85 -14.02 3.57 5.56
N GLY A 86 -14.83 4.60 5.79
CA GLY A 86 -14.60 5.58 6.86
C GLY A 86 -13.29 6.37 6.73
N GLU A 87 -12.60 6.56 7.86
CA GLU A 87 -11.37 7.37 7.93
C GLU A 87 -10.21 6.75 7.14
N ASP A 88 -10.07 5.42 7.14
CA ASP A 88 -9.02 4.71 6.40
C ASP A 88 -9.17 4.94 4.88
N ARG A 89 -10.42 5.07 4.39
CA ARG A 89 -10.69 5.47 3.00
C ARG A 89 -10.14 6.86 2.73
N GLY A 90 -10.49 7.83 3.57
CA GLY A 90 -10.03 9.21 3.43
C GLY A 90 -8.50 9.31 3.43
N TRP A 91 -7.83 8.61 4.33
CA TRP A 91 -6.37 8.56 4.35
C TRP A 91 -5.78 7.92 3.10
N CYS A 92 -6.34 6.81 2.63
CA CYS A 92 -5.92 6.21 1.38
C CYS A 92 -6.06 7.18 0.20
N GLU A 93 -7.20 7.88 0.10
CA GLU A 93 -7.46 8.82 -0.98
C GLU A 93 -6.48 10.00 -0.98
N VAL A 94 -6.11 10.51 0.20
CA VAL A 94 -5.07 11.54 0.31
C VAL A 94 -3.73 11.02 -0.18
N LEU A 95 -3.34 9.84 0.30
CA LEU A 95 -1.96 9.37 0.20
C LEU A 95 -1.65 8.65 -1.12
N LYS A 96 -2.67 8.06 -1.76
CA LYS A 96 -2.54 7.26 -2.97
C LYS A 96 -3.21 7.92 -4.18
N GLU A 97 -4.31 8.63 -3.96
CA GLU A 97 -5.10 9.25 -5.03
C GLU A 97 -4.91 10.78 -5.09
N ASP A 98 -3.94 11.31 -4.36
CA ASP A 98 -3.56 12.72 -4.30
C ASP A 98 -4.73 13.68 -3.98
N LYS A 99 -5.75 13.22 -3.24
CA LYS A 99 -6.82 14.11 -2.78
C LYS A 99 -6.29 15.04 -1.69
N SER A 100 -6.78 16.28 -1.68
CA SER A 100 -6.46 17.19 -0.58
C SER A 100 -7.06 16.69 0.75
N CYS A 101 -6.36 16.97 1.87
CA CYS A 101 -6.85 16.67 3.22
C CYS A 101 -8.28 17.21 3.45
N PHE A 102 -8.60 18.36 2.88
CA PHE A 102 -9.91 19.00 2.95
C PHE A 102 -11.02 18.15 2.32
N MET A 103 -10.73 17.48 1.20
CA MET A 103 -11.73 16.76 0.40
C MET A 103 -12.00 15.34 0.88
N ALA A 104 -11.03 14.72 1.56
CA ALA A 104 -11.06 13.30 1.88
C ALA A 104 -11.22 12.99 3.38
N LEU A 105 -10.94 13.97 4.26
CA LEU A 105 -10.93 13.76 5.71
C LEU A 105 -11.72 14.85 6.43
N ASP A 106 -12.23 14.48 7.61
CA ASP A 106 -12.96 15.37 8.50
C ASP A 106 -12.36 15.42 9.91
N GLY A 107 -12.75 16.45 10.68
CA GLY A 107 -12.45 16.56 12.11
C GLY A 107 -10.97 16.43 12.46
N LYS A 108 -10.65 15.53 13.41
CA LYS A 108 -9.29 15.33 13.91
C LYS A 108 -8.35 14.75 12.84
N ALA A 109 -8.85 13.88 11.97
CA ALA A 109 -8.07 13.26 10.91
C ALA A 109 -7.61 14.29 9.89
N ARG A 110 -8.52 15.19 9.49
CA ARG A 110 -8.19 16.33 8.61
C ARG A 110 -7.10 17.21 9.22
N GLN A 111 -7.25 17.59 10.49
CA GLN A 111 -6.25 18.42 11.16
C GLN A 111 -4.89 17.73 11.28
N ALA A 112 -4.87 16.40 11.47
CA ALA A 112 -3.64 15.62 11.46
C ALA A 112 -2.98 15.65 10.07
N CYS A 113 -3.77 15.46 9.02
CA CYS A 113 -3.32 15.49 7.63
C CYS A 113 -2.74 16.84 7.23
N GLU A 114 -3.43 17.94 7.54
CA GLU A 114 -2.97 19.31 7.25
C GLU A 114 -1.66 19.65 7.99
N ARG A 115 -1.38 18.98 9.12
CA ARG A 115 -0.12 19.08 9.87
C ARG A 115 0.96 18.08 9.40
N GLY A 116 0.69 17.28 8.37
CA GLY A 116 1.62 16.28 7.84
C GLY A 116 1.74 15.01 8.68
N PHE A 117 0.82 14.76 9.61
CA PHE A 117 0.80 13.51 10.37
C PHE A 117 0.06 12.43 9.59
N ILE A 118 0.74 11.32 9.31
CA ILE A 118 0.16 10.16 8.62
C ILE A 118 0.03 8.99 9.60
N PRO A 119 -1.14 8.30 9.65
CA PRO A 119 -1.31 7.10 10.46
C PRO A 119 -0.22 6.06 10.22
N ARG A 120 0.17 5.34 11.27
CA ARG A 120 1.31 4.39 11.20
C ARG A 120 1.03 3.25 10.24
N GLU A 121 -0.21 2.80 10.22
CA GLU A 121 -0.72 1.70 9.41
C GLU A 121 -0.60 2.06 7.92
N HIS A 122 -1.12 3.21 7.51
CA HIS A 122 -0.94 3.74 6.16
C HIS A 122 0.53 3.91 5.78
N ARG A 123 1.36 4.46 6.69
CA ARG A 123 2.81 4.62 6.47
C ARG A 123 3.57 3.31 6.29
N PHE A 124 3.07 2.19 6.79
CA PHE A 124 3.70 0.88 6.60
C PHE A 124 3.47 0.39 5.17
N TRP A 125 2.27 0.58 4.63
CA TRP A 125 1.88 0.08 3.31
C TRP A 125 2.23 1.01 2.14
N LEU A 126 2.30 2.32 2.39
CA LEU A 126 2.73 3.33 1.40
C LEU A 126 4.20 3.31 1.09
N ARG A 127 4.98 2.95 2.11
CA ARG A 127 6.41 3.12 2.02
C ARG A 127 6.92 2.24 0.92
#